data_AF-A0A5Q2VJ46-F1
#
_entry.id   AF-A0A5Q2VJ46-F1
#
_cell.length_a   1.000
_cell.length_b   1.000
_cell.length_c   1.000
_cell.angle_alpha   90.00
_cell.angle_beta   90.00
_cell.angle_gamma   90.00
#
_symmetry.space_group_name_H-M   'P 1'
#
loop_
_entity.id
_entity.type
_entity.pdbx_description
1 polymer ?
#
loop_
_entity_poly.entity_id
_entity_poly.type
_entity_poly.pdbx_seq_one_letter_code
_entity_poly.pdbx_strand_id
1 'polypeptide(L)'
;MLYSAAGSDSLEKLCAETPYYQTDGLRLDFSSCDFIQINSLLNQLMMGHALEWLTIQPNDRVLDLFCGPGHFSLPLARCAAAVAGREGVATPEANGQYNAHKNRLSHAGFLSYRLARVWMLDRFPHTGHLESMALLINGGAPEFAAK
;
A
#
# COMPACT_ATOMS: atom_id res chain seq x y z
N MET A 1 -18.28 13.74 4.58
CA MET A 1 -17.27 13.90 5.64
C MET A 1 -16.91 15.36 5.74
N LEU A 2 -16.93 15.94 6.94
CA LEU A 2 -16.60 17.35 7.15
C LEU A 2 -15.32 17.46 7.98
N TYR A 3 -14.35 18.20 7.46
CA TYR A 3 -13.10 18.51 8.15
C TYR A 3 -12.97 20.02 8.32
N SER A 4 -12.47 20.45 9.46
CA SER A 4 -12.00 21.81 9.71
C SER A 4 -10.50 21.87 9.54
N ALA A 5 -10.01 22.85 8.80
CA ALA A 5 -8.61 23.25 8.80
C ALA A 5 -8.50 24.53 9.62
N ALA A 6 -8.49 24.42 10.95
CA ALA A 6 -8.40 25.57 11.85
C ALA A 6 -6.98 26.20 11.92
N GLY A 7 -6.04 25.70 11.11
CA GLY A 7 -4.65 26.13 10.96
C GLY A 7 -3.95 25.31 9.86
N SER A 8 -2.77 25.73 9.39
CA SER A 8 -2.14 25.17 8.18
C SER A 8 -1.74 23.69 8.24
N ASP A 9 -1.64 23.11 9.43
CA ASP A 9 -0.94 21.82 9.61
C ASP A 9 -1.81 20.69 10.20
N SER A 10 -3.10 20.92 10.46
CA SER A 10 -3.96 19.87 11.03
C SER A 10 -5.40 19.92 10.54
N LEU A 11 -5.89 18.77 10.08
CA LEU A 11 -7.30 18.53 9.77
C LEU A 11 -8.01 17.97 10.99
N GLU A 12 -9.00 18.70 11.51
CA GLU A 12 -9.89 18.23 12.57
C GLU A 12 -11.16 17.65 11.94
N LYS A 13 -11.49 16.41 12.27
CA LYS A 13 -12.71 15.75 11.77
C LYS A 13 -13.92 16.27 12.56
N LEU A 14 -14.76 17.10 11.93
CA LEU A 14 -15.92 17.72 12.57
C LEU A 14 -17.15 16.80 12.62
N CYS A 15 -17.40 16.02 11.56
CA CYS A 15 -18.52 15.08 11.47
C CYS A 15 -18.30 14.03 10.36
N ALA A 16 -18.75 12.79 10.61
CA ALA A 16 -19.27 11.75 9.68
C ALA A 16 -18.71 10.33 9.89
N GLU A 17 -19.49 9.36 9.42
CA GLU A 17 -19.10 7.98 9.11
C GLU A 17 -17.76 7.93 8.33
N THR A 18 -16.98 6.88 8.56
CA THR A 18 -15.70 6.66 7.88
C THR A 18 -15.94 6.44 6.39
N PRO A 19 -15.32 7.25 5.50
CA PRO A 19 -15.49 7.12 4.07
C PRO A 19 -14.83 5.82 3.61
N TYR A 20 -15.35 5.28 2.52
CA TYR A 20 -14.87 4.04 1.94
C TYR A 20 -15.07 4.04 0.44
N TYR A 21 -14.32 3.18 -0.24
CA TYR A 21 -14.59 2.81 -1.62
C TYR A 21 -14.68 1.29 -1.74
N GLN A 22 -15.18 0.82 -2.88
CA GLN A 22 -15.23 -0.61 -3.19
C GLN A 22 -14.25 -0.95 -4.30
N THR A 23 -13.53 -2.05 -4.13
CA THR A 23 -12.65 -2.62 -5.16
C THR A 23 -12.73 -4.14 -5.08
N ASP A 24 -12.96 -4.80 -6.21
CA ASP A 24 -13.08 -6.26 -6.30
C ASP A 24 -14.01 -6.89 -5.23
N GLY A 25 -15.17 -6.27 -4.98
CA GLY A 25 -16.14 -6.74 -3.98
C GLY A 25 -15.75 -6.51 -2.51
N LEU A 26 -14.60 -5.88 -2.25
CA LEU A 26 -14.11 -5.52 -0.92
C LEU A 26 -14.44 -4.07 -0.59
N ARG A 27 -14.64 -3.77 0.69
CA ARG A 27 -14.81 -2.40 1.20
C ARG A 27 -13.52 -1.93 1.86
N LEU A 28 -12.93 -0.87 1.33
CA LEU A 28 -11.72 -0.27 1.89
C LEU A 28 -12.06 1.11 2.46
N ASP A 29 -11.94 1.23 3.77
CA ASP A 29 -12.06 2.49 4.48
C ASP A 29 -10.75 3.29 4.33
N PHE A 30 -10.87 4.62 4.34
CA PHE A 30 -9.74 5.54 4.23
C PHE A 30 -9.95 6.81 5.07
N SER A 31 -8.89 7.57 5.27
CA SER A 31 -8.83 8.87 5.92
C SER A 31 -8.50 9.97 4.92
N SER A 32 -8.66 11.24 5.31
CA SER A 32 -8.29 12.38 4.44
C SER A 32 -6.81 12.44 4.10
N CYS A 33 -5.95 11.72 4.83
CA CYS A 33 -4.51 11.69 4.61
C CYS A 33 -4.06 10.50 3.77
N ASP A 34 -4.98 9.57 3.44
CA ASP A 34 -4.65 8.40 2.63
C ASP A 34 -4.68 8.76 1.14
N PHE A 35 -3.72 8.20 0.40
CA PHE A 35 -3.79 8.23 -1.05
C PHE A 35 -4.89 7.27 -1.54
N ILE A 36 -5.79 7.79 -2.37
CA ILE A 36 -6.83 7.01 -3.05
C ILE A 36 -6.76 7.25 -4.56
N GLN A 37 -7.24 6.26 -5.30
CA GLN A 37 -7.31 6.34 -6.75
C GLN A 37 -8.51 7.18 -7.16
N ILE A 38 -8.27 8.31 -7.81
CA ILE A 38 -9.30 9.30 -8.15
C ILE A 38 -10.23 8.78 -9.25
N ASN A 39 -9.68 8.06 -10.24
CA ASN A 39 -10.44 7.51 -11.36
C ASN A 39 -10.83 6.06 -11.09
N SER A 40 -12.07 5.83 -10.69
CA SER A 40 -12.58 4.50 -10.34
C SER A 40 -12.59 3.51 -11.50
N LEU A 41 -12.91 3.96 -12.72
CA LEU A 41 -12.95 3.09 -13.91
C LEU A 41 -11.55 2.59 -14.27
N LEU A 42 -10.59 3.51 -14.36
CA LEU A 42 -9.19 3.13 -14.63
C LEU A 42 -8.65 2.23 -13.53
N ASN A 43 -9.02 2.51 -12.29
CA ASN A 43 -8.61 1.70 -11.15
C ASN A 43 -9.12 0.25 -11.24
N GLN A 44 -10.38 0.05 -11.64
CA GLN A 44 -10.93 -1.30 -11.83
C GLN A 44 -10.20 -2.06 -12.94
N LEU A 45 -9.88 -1.38 -14.05
CA LEU A 45 -9.10 -1.97 -15.14
C LEU A 45 -7.68 -2.34 -14.70
N MET A 46 -7.02 -1.44 -13.97
CA MET A 46 -5.68 -1.67 -13.40
C MET A 46 -5.68 -2.87 -12.45
N MET A 47 -6.72 -3.00 -11.60
CA MET A 47 -6.86 -4.16 -10.71
C MET A 47 -7.06 -5.46 -11.48
N GLY A 48 -7.94 -5.45 -12.49
CA GLY A 48 -8.18 -6.60 -13.35
C GLY A 48 -6.90 -7.09 -14.04
N HIS A 49 -6.13 -6.17 -14.62
CA HIS A 49 -4.85 -6.49 -15.25
C HIS A 49 -3.81 -7.01 -14.25
N ALA A 50 -3.72 -6.44 -13.05
CA ALA A 50 -2.80 -6.93 -12.03
C ALA A 50 -3.11 -8.39 -11.62
N LEU A 51 -4.39 -8.71 -11.41
CA LEU A 51 -4.84 -10.07 -11.10
C LEU A 51 -4.56 -11.05 -12.26
N GLU A 52 -4.80 -10.62 -13.50
CA GLU A 52 -4.52 -11.39 -14.70
C GLU A 52 -3.03 -11.69 -14.85
N TRP A 53 -2.19 -10.65 -14.82
CA TRP A 53 -0.75 -10.74 -15.06
C TRP A 53 0.00 -11.53 -14.00
N LEU A 54 -0.41 -11.42 -12.73
CA LEU A 54 0.20 -12.17 -11.65
C LEU A 54 -0.26 -13.63 -11.62
N THR A 55 -1.43 -13.93 -12.20
CA THR A 55 -2.00 -15.29 -12.33
C THR A 55 -1.91 -16.10 -11.03
N ILE A 56 -2.26 -15.44 -9.91
CA ILE A 56 -2.04 -15.94 -8.54
C ILE A 56 -2.74 -17.28 -8.31
N GLN A 57 -2.01 -18.22 -7.72
CA GLN A 57 -2.48 -19.52 -7.31
C GLN A 57 -2.77 -19.57 -5.79
N PRO A 58 -3.65 -20.49 -5.34
CA PRO A 58 -4.02 -20.64 -3.92
C PRO A 58 -2.87 -20.88 -2.94
N ASN A 59 -1.72 -21.33 -3.42
CA ASN A 59 -0.51 -21.60 -2.63
C ASN A 59 0.55 -20.48 -2.72
N ASP A 60 0.30 -19.43 -3.49
CA ASP A 60 1.26 -18.34 -3.68
C ASP A 60 1.35 -17.43 -2.45
N ARG A 61 2.53 -16.84 -2.29
CA ARG A 61 2.80 -15.81 -1.28
C ARG A 61 3.20 -14.53 -2.00
N VAL A 62 2.45 -13.47 -1.77
CA VAL A 62 2.62 -12.20 -2.48
C VAL A 62 3.23 -11.15 -1.57
N LEU A 63 4.16 -10.37 -2.13
CA LEU A 63 4.70 -9.16 -1.51
C LEU A 63 4.20 -7.95 -2.29
N ASP A 64 3.48 -7.05 -1.61
CA ASP A 64 2.99 -5.78 -2.16
C ASP A 64 3.80 -4.64 -1.50
N LEU A 65 4.61 -3.94 -2.31
CA LEU A 65 5.44 -2.82 -1.86
C LEU A 65 4.73 -1.51 -2.18
N PHE A 66 4.81 -0.54 -1.26
CA PHE A 66 4.04 0.72 -1.34
C PHE A 66 2.53 0.45 -1.35
N CYS A 67 2.10 -0.48 -0.50
CA CYS A 67 0.76 -1.06 -0.55
C CYS A 67 -0.36 -0.11 -0.10
N GLY A 68 -0.02 1.06 0.48
CA GLY A 68 -0.98 2.01 1.02
C GLY A 68 -1.97 1.34 1.99
N PRO A 69 -3.28 1.66 1.89
CA PRO A 69 -4.31 1.07 2.76
C PRO A 69 -4.72 -0.36 2.33
N GLY A 70 -3.94 -1.04 1.49
CA GLY A 70 -4.18 -2.41 1.02
C GLY A 70 -4.95 -2.51 -0.29
N HIS A 71 -4.80 -1.53 -1.19
CA HIS A 71 -5.58 -1.45 -2.43
C HIS A 71 -5.43 -2.69 -3.34
N PHE A 72 -4.20 -3.14 -3.56
CA PHE A 72 -3.89 -4.37 -4.29
C PHE A 72 -3.79 -5.55 -3.35
N SER A 73 -3.10 -5.38 -2.21
CA SER A 73 -2.91 -6.43 -1.21
C SER A 73 -4.17 -7.24 -0.89
N LEU A 74 -5.32 -6.57 -0.68
CA LEU A 74 -6.55 -7.25 -0.24
C LEU A 74 -7.25 -8.03 -1.35
N PRO A 75 -7.46 -7.48 -2.57
CA PRO A 75 -7.89 -8.29 -3.72
C PRO A 75 -6.99 -9.51 -3.96
N LEU A 76 -5.67 -9.33 -3.93
CA LEU A 76 -4.71 -10.43 -4.15
C LEU A 76 -4.83 -11.50 -3.05
N ALA A 77 -5.11 -11.11 -1.81
CA ALA A 77 -5.31 -12.03 -0.71
C ALA A 77 -6.56 -12.91 -0.87
N ARG A 78 -7.53 -12.57 -1.72
CA ARG A 78 -8.67 -13.46 -1.99
C ARG A 78 -8.25 -14.75 -2.71
N CYS A 79 -7.11 -14.71 -3.40
CA CYS A 79 -6.62 -15.80 -4.25
C CYS A 79 -5.31 -16.41 -3.74
N ALA A 80 -4.48 -15.66 -3.01
CA ALA A 80 -3.19 -16.12 -2.50
C ALA A 80 -3.30 -16.85 -1.14
N ALA A 81 -2.31 -17.69 -0.82
CA ALA A 81 -2.19 -18.28 0.51
C ALA A 81 -1.88 -17.23 1.58
N ALA A 82 -1.05 -16.24 1.23
CA ALA A 82 -0.68 -15.14 2.11
C ALA A 82 -0.26 -13.91 1.33
N VAL A 83 -0.52 -12.73 1.89
CA VAL A 83 -0.05 -11.45 1.33
C VAL A 83 0.67 -10.67 2.41
N ALA A 84 1.85 -10.15 2.09
CA ALA A 84 2.59 -9.22 2.91
C ALA A 84 2.57 -7.84 2.24
N GLY A 85 1.84 -6.89 2.82
CA GLY A 85 1.88 -5.47 2.46
C GLY A 85 3.02 -4.77 3.19
N ARG A 86 3.77 -3.95 2.48
CA ARG A 86 4.91 -3.20 2.98
C ARG A 86 4.76 -1.75 2.58
N GLU A 87 4.76 -0.86 3.56
CA GLU A 87 4.47 0.56 3.34
C GLU A 87 5.51 1.47 4.02
N GLY A 88 5.88 2.55 3.33
CA GLY A 88 6.91 3.51 3.74
C GLY A 88 6.42 4.56 4.74
N VAL A 89 5.10 4.73 4.87
CA VAL A 89 4.45 5.67 5.78
C VAL A 89 3.77 4.91 6.92
N ALA A 90 4.02 5.30 8.17
CA ALA A 90 3.56 4.55 9.34
C ALA A 90 2.03 4.48 9.50
N THR A 91 1.30 5.52 9.06
CA THR A 91 -0.17 5.58 9.18
C THR A 91 -0.91 4.50 8.35
N PRO A 92 -0.53 4.22 7.09
CA PRO A 92 -1.22 3.21 6.29
C PRO A 92 -1.06 1.74 6.73
N GLU A 93 -0.11 1.36 7.61
CA GLU A 93 -0.08 -0.01 8.17
C GLU A 93 -1.36 -0.31 8.96
N ALA A 94 -1.73 0.60 9.87
CA ALA A 94 -2.93 0.46 10.67
C ALA A 94 -4.20 0.39 9.80
N ASN A 95 -4.23 1.14 8.70
CA ASN A 95 -5.36 1.14 7.76
C ASN A 95 -5.44 -0.16 6.94
N GLY A 96 -4.32 -0.65 6.43
CA GLY A 96 -4.26 -1.93 5.72
C GLY A 96 -4.70 -3.09 6.61
N GLN A 97 -4.19 -3.14 7.84
CA GLN A 97 -4.57 -4.14 8.83
C GLN A 97 -6.06 -4.04 9.23
N TYR A 98 -6.56 -2.81 9.42
CA TYR A 98 -7.98 -2.56 9.70
C TYR A 98 -8.87 -3.05 8.55
N ASN A 99 -8.53 -2.72 7.31
CA ASN A 99 -9.27 -3.14 6.13
C ASN A 99 -9.20 -4.67 5.94
N ALA A 100 -8.06 -5.30 6.21
CA ALA A 100 -7.94 -6.77 6.19
C ALA A 100 -8.90 -7.43 7.18
N HIS A 101 -8.92 -6.95 8.43
CA HIS A 101 -9.84 -7.44 9.45
C HIS A 101 -11.32 -7.24 9.04
N LYS A 102 -11.65 -6.04 8.53
CA LYS A 102 -13.02 -5.71 8.08
C LYS A 102 -13.51 -6.60 6.94
N ASN A 103 -12.60 -7.01 6.06
CA ASN A 103 -12.88 -7.90 4.93
C ASN A 103 -12.64 -9.39 5.24
N ARG A 104 -12.33 -9.75 6.50
CA ARG A 104 -12.07 -11.12 6.95
C ARG A 104 -10.89 -11.81 6.23
N LEU A 105 -9.84 -11.04 5.93
CA LEU A 105 -8.62 -11.49 5.25
C LEU A 105 -7.45 -11.53 6.25
N SER A 106 -7.51 -12.40 7.26
CA SER A 106 -6.51 -12.46 8.34
C SER A 106 -5.11 -12.93 7.89
N HIS A 107 -5.00 -13.50 6.70
CA HIS A 107 -3.74 -13.91 6.06
C HIS A 107 -3.10 -12.80 5.21
N ALA A 108 -3.72 -11.62 5.15
CA ALA A 108 -3.09 -10.39 4.68
C ALA A 108 -2.48 -9.64 5.87
N GLY A 109 -1.15 -9.58 5.93
CA GLY A 109 -0.41 -8.88 6.98
C GLY A 109 0.29 -7.65 6.43
N PHE A 110 0.35 -6.59 7.23
CA PHE A 110 0.98 -5.32 6.86
C PHE A 110 2.11 -4.99 7.83
N LEU A 111 3.23 -4.52 7.31
CA LEU A 111 4.38 -4.11 8.11
C LEU A 111 5.03 -2.86 7.51
N SER A 112 5.30 -1.84 8.32
CA SER A 112 6.04 -0.67 7.85
C SER A 112 7.51 -0.95 7.52
N TYR A 113 8.04 -0.15 6.59
CA TYR A 113 9.48 0.06 6.38
C TYR A 113 9.77 1.55 6.28
N ARG A 114 11.06 1.92 6.32
CA ARG A 114 11.55 3.21 5.85
C ARG A 114 12.37 3.02 4.59
N LEU A 115 11.98 3.68 3.50
CA LEU A 115 12.79 3.72 2.29
C LEU A 115 13.98 4.64 2.57
N ALA A 116 15.15 4.07 2.80
CA ALA A 116 16.32 4.83 3.21
C ALA A 116 17.09 5.40 2.01
N ARG A 117 17.18 4.63 0.92
CA ARG A 117 17.90 5.03 -0.30
C ARG A 117 17.26 4.37 -1.52
N VAL A 118 17.26 5.10 -2.63
CA VAL A 118 17.03 4.57 -3.96
C VAL A 118 18.21 4.96 -4.83
N TRP A 119 18.68 4.03 -5.65
CA TRP A 119 19.72 4.29 -6.63
C TRP A 119 19.34 3.68 -7.97
N MET A 120 19.67 4.37 -9.06
CA MET A 120 19.61 3.83 -10.41
C MET A 120 21.02 3.44 -10.81
N LEU A 121 21.23 2.17 -11.13
CA LEU A 121 22.51 1.66 -11.58
C LEU A 121 22.46 1.48 -13.09
N ASP A 122 23.33 2.21 -13.78
CA ASP A 122 23.66 1.92 -15.17
C ASP A 122 24.79 0.90 -15.18
N ARG A 123 24.44 -0.33 -15.56
CA ARG A 123 25.39 -1.45 -15.60
C ARG A 123 26.12 -1.53 -16.93
N PHE A 124 25.55 -0.91 -17.97
CA PHE A 124 26.01 -1.00 -19.36
C PHE A 124 25.70 0.34 -20.06
N PRO A 125 26.62 1.33 -19.98
CA PRO A 125 26.37 2.70 -20.44
C PRO A 125 26.02 2.85 -21.92
N HIS A 126 26.19 1.78 -22.69
CA HIS A 126 25.99 1.74 -24.13
C HIS A 126 24.64 1.11 -24.54
N THR A 127 23.87 0.55 -23.60
CA THR A 127 22.65 -0.23 -23.92
C THR A 127 21.35 0.36 -23.36
N GLY A 128 21.40 1.52 -22.69
CA GLY A 128 20.23 2.14 -22.06
C GLY A 128 19.61 1.32 -20.92
N HIS A 129 20.32 0.29 -20.44
CA HIS A 129 19.85 -0.62 -19.40
C HIS A 129 20.03 0.00 -18.02
N LEU A 130 18.93 0.16 -17.29
CA LEU A 130 18.92 0.71 -15.92
C LEU A 130 18.33 -0.30 -14.95
N GLU A 131 18.98 -0.47 -13.80
CA GLU A 131 18.48 -1.25 -12.66
C GLU A 131 18.17 -0.32 -11.49
N SER A 132 17.00 -0.47 -10.85
CA SER A 132 16.67 0.25 -9.63
C SER A 132 17.00 -0.59 -8.40
N MET A 133 17.66 0.03 -7.42
CA MET A 133 17.97 -0.57 -6.11
C MET A 133 17.35 0.27 -5.01
N ALA A 134 16.56 -0.36 -4.14
CA ALA A 134 15.92 0.30 -3.00
C ALA A 134 16.38 -0.34 -1.69
N LEU A 135 16.90 0.47 -0.77
CA LEU A 135 17.22 0.06 0.59
C LEU A 135 16.04 0.32 1.51
N LEU A 136 15.40 -0.76 1.96
CA LEU A 136 14.30 -0.72 2.93
C LEU A 136 14.84 -1.07 4.31
N ILE A 137 14.62 -0.19 5.30
CA ILE A 137 15.01 -0.42 6.70
C ILE A 137 13.74 -0.75 7.49
N ASN A 138 13.84 -1.73 8.39
CA ASN A 138 12.72 -2.08 9.26
C ASN A 138 12.37 -0.90 10.16
N GLY A 139 11.08 -0.56 10.29
CA GLY A 139 10.58 0.63 11.01
C GLY A 139 10.88 0.68 12.53
N GLY A 140 11.65 -0.28 13.06
CA GLY A 140 12.08 -0.36 14.46
C GLY A 140 13.59 -0.47 14.69
N ALA A 141 14.44 -0.34 13.66
CA ALA A 141 15.90 -0.37 13.84
C ALA A 141 16.44 1.04 14.15
N PRO A 142 17.26 1.23 15.21
CA PRO A 142 17.88 2.53 15.50
C PRO A 142 18.72 3.02 14.32
N GLU A 143 18.73 4.33 14.12
CA GLU A 143 19.57 4.98 13.12
C GLU A 143 21.02 4.55 13.32
N PHE A 144 21.57 3.78 12.37
CA PHE A 144 23.01 3.77 12.21
C PHE A 144 23.39 5.18 11.74
N ALA A 145 23.93 5.97 12.67
CA ALA A 145 24.60 7.21 12.38
C ALA A 145 25.64 6.93 11.29
N ALA A 146 25.35 7.39 10.07
CA ALA A 146 26.32 7.41 9.00
C ALA A 146 27.42 8.39 9.42
N LYS A 147 28.63 7.87 9.60
CA LYS A 147 29.86 8.67 9.60
C LYS A 147 30.17 9.14 8.18
#